data_AF-A0A1G5L1H0-F1
#
_entry.id   AF-A0A1G5L1H0-F1
#
_cell.length_a   1.000
_cell.length_b   1.000
_cell.length_c   1.000
_cell.angle_alpha   90.00
_cell.angle_beta   90.00
_cell.angle_gamma   90.00
#
_symmetry.space_group_name_H-M   'P 1'
#
loop_
_entity.id
_entity.type
_entity.pdbx_description
1 polymer ?
#
loop_
_entity_poly.entity_id
_entity_poly.type
_entity_poly.pdbx_seq_one_letter_code
_entity_poly.pdbx_strand_id
1 'polypeptide(L)' 'MKDNLKKRGYRWNDGTNGRPKSWFIEIAEDTYEAEMKFLRQEIYRRDVEPFSQRITAFERFRAVS' A
#
# COMPACT_ATOMS: atom_id res chain seq x y z
N MET A 1 0.53 10.59 11.48
CA MET A 1 0.71 10.13 10.09
C MET A 1 1.43 8.78 10.04
N LYS A 2 2.77 8.74 10.21
CA LYS A 2 3.57 7.50 10.18
C LYS A 2 3.11 6.46 11.21
N ASP A 3 2.76 6.87 12.43
CA ASP A 3 2.34 5.95 13.48
C ASP A 3 0.99 5.29 13.20
N ASN A 4 0.07 6.00 12.53
CA ASN A 4 -1.20 5.44 12.09
C ASN A 4 -1.00 4.38 11.00
N LEU A 5 -0.12 4.66 10.03
CA LEU A 5 0.26 3.69 8.99
C LEU A 5 0.90 2.44 9.63
N LYS A 6 1.84 2.62 10.56
CA LYS A 6 2.46 1.49 11.29
C LYS A 6 1.44 0.65 12.06
N LYS A 7 0.49 1.27 12.78
CA LYS A 7 -0.56 0.56 13.51
C LYS A 7 -1.46 -0.28 12.59
N ARG A 8 -1.67 0.16 11.35
CA ARG A 8 -2.44 -0.57 10.33
C ARG A 8 -1.63 -1.66 9.61
N GLY A 9 -0.32 -1.75 9.86
CA GLY A 9 0.55 -2.78 9.25
C GLY A 9 1.28 -2.33 7.99
N TYR A 10 1.34 -1.03 7.69
CA TYR A 10 2.14 -0.52 6.59
C TYR A 10 3.63 -0.79 6.82
N ARG A 11 4.29 -1.19 5.74
CA ARG A 11 5.72 -1.43 5.65
C ARG A 11 6.40 -0.26 4.94
N TRP A 12 7.58 0.11 5.39
CA TRP A 12 8.41 1.13 4.74
C TRP A 12 9.27 0.46 3.68
N ASN A 13 9.10 0.86 2.43
CA ASN A 13 10.05 0.58 1.37
C ASN A 13 11.10 1.69 1.38
N ASP A 14 12.34 1.37 1.75
CA ASP A 14 13.44 2.33 1.78
C ASP A 14 14.06 2.56 0.38
N GLY A 15 13.56 1.87 -0.65
CA GLY A 15 13.95 2.09 -2.04
C GLY A 15 15.26 1.43 -2.45
N THR A 16 15.87 0.65 -1.57
CA THR A 16 17.02 -0.23 -1.86
C THR A 16 16.75 -1.23 -3.00
N ASN A 17 15.49 -1.56 -3.26
CA ASN A 17 15.07 -2.42 -4.38
C ASN A 17 14.81 -1.65 -5.70
N GLY A 18 15.30 -0.42 -5.84
CA GLY A 18 15.09 0.43 -7.03
C GLY A 18 13.68 1.03 -7.16
N ARG A 19 12.85 0.89 -6.12
CA ARG A 19 11.50 1.46 -6.03
C ARG A 19 11.52 2.78 -5.25
N PRO A 20 10.55 3.70 -5.44
CA PRO A 20 10.49 4.93 -4.68
C PRO A 20 10.30 4.66 -3.17
N LYS A 21 10.95 5.49 -2.34
CA LYS A 21 10.78 5.48 -0.88
C LYS A 21 9.32 5.74 -0.52
N SER A 22 8.63 4.71 -0.04
CA SER A 22 7.16 4.76 0.11
C SER A 22 6.66 3.81 1.20
N TRP A 23 5.51 4.16 1.78
CA TRP A 23 4.76 3.26 2.65
C TRP A 23 3.84 2.38 1.80
N PHE A 24 3.83 1.08 2.04
CA PHE A 24 2.98 0.14 1.33
C PHE A 24 2.34 -0.87 2.30
N ILE A 25 1.17 -1.39 1.92
CA ILE A 25 0.48 -2.46 2.63
C ILE A 25 -0.16 -3.38 1.60
N GLU A 26 -0.25 -4.66 1.92
CA GLU A 26 -1.01 -5.64 1.16
C GLU A 26 -2.30 -5.92 1.91
N ILE A 27 -3.43 -5.69 1.26
CA ILE A 27 -4.77 -5.87 1.83
C ILE A 27 -5.60 -6.71 0.87
N ALA A 28 -6.66 -7.34 1.37
CA ALA A 28 -7.62 -8.03 0.53
C ALA A 28 -8.37 -7.03 -0.37
N GLU A 29 -8.80 -7.46 -1.54
CA GLU A 29 -9.55 -6.62 -2.47
C GLU A 29 -10.82 -6.05 -1.85
N ASP A 30 -11.54 -6.84 -1.04
CA ASP A 30 -12.77 -6.39 -0.37
C ASP A 30 -12.53 -5.22 0.60
N THR A 31 -11.29 -5.05 1.06
CA THR A 31 -10.90 -3.97 1.98
C THR A 31 -10.27 -2.77 1.26
N TYR A 32 -10.10 -2.84 -0.06
CA TYR A 32 -9.46 -1.81 -0.86
C TYR A 32 -10.16 -0.45 -0.76
N GLU A 33 -11.48 -0.42 -0.93
CA GLU A 33 -12.25 0.83 -0.87
C GLU A 33 -12.17 1.49 0.51
N ALA A 34 -12.22 0.69 1.58
CA ALA A 34 -12.09 1.16 2.94
C ALA A 34 -10.71 1.77 3.20
N GLU A 35 -9.64 1.14 2.71
CA GLU A 35 -8.29 1.67 2.85
C GLU A 35 -8.08 2.92 1.99
N MET A 36 -8.61 2.94 0.77
CA MET A 36 -8.54 4.11 -0.11
C MET A 36 -9.23 5.32 0.54
N LYS A 37 -10.41 5.11 1.15
CA LYS A 37 -11.12 6.15 1.89
C LYS A 37 -10.29 6.63 3.08
N PHE A 38 -9.68 5.74 3.84
CA PHE A 38 -8.78 6.11 4.95
C PHE A 38 -7.58 6.93 4.45
N LEU A 39 -6.93 6.51 3.37
CA LEU A 39 -5.80 7.24 2.79
C LEU A 39 -6.20 8.64 2.33
N ARG A 40 -7.36 8.80 1.69
CA ARG A 40 -7.87 10.11 1.25
C ARG A 40 -8.26 11.00 2.42
N GLN A 41 -8.95 10.46 3.43
CA GLN A 41 -9.50 11.25 4.54
C GLN A 41 -8.47 11.55 5.63
N GLU A 42 -7.70 10.55 6.06
CA GLU A 42 -6.85 10.64 7.26
C GLU A 42 -5.39 11.00 6.94
N ILE A 43 -4.90 10.51 5.81
CA ILE A 43 -3.46 10.55 5.44
C ILE A 43 -3.20 11.75 4.52
N TYR A 44 -3.82 11.77 3.34
CA TYR A 44 -3.60 12.82 2.35
C TYR A 44 -4.52 14.02 2.54
N ARG A 45 -5.71 13.84 3.13
CA ARG A 45 -6.75 14.87 3.30
C ARG A 45 -7.14 15.57 1.99
N ARG A 46 -7.00 14.86 0.88
CA ARG A 46 -7.31 15.30 -0.48
C ARG A 46 -7.68 14.09 -1.32
N ASP A 47 -8.40 14.32 -2.39
CA ASP A 47 -8.65 13.29 -3.39
C ASP A 47 -7.36 13.02 -4.15
N VAL A 48 -6.64 12.00 -3.71
CA VAL A 48 -5.51 11.43 -4.42
C VAL A 48 -5.85 10.01 -4.81
N GLU A 49 -5.18 9.57 -5.87
CA GLU A 49 -5.13 8.17 -6.26
C GLU A 49 -3.72 7.66 -5.95
N PRO A 50 -3.49 7.10 -4.75
CA PRO A 50 -2.26 6.40 -4.44
C PRO A 50 -2.05 5.27 -5.43
N PHE A 51 -0.79 5.04 -5.80
CA PHE A 51 -0.44 3.89 -6.61
C PHE A 51 -0.91 2.61 -5.91
N SER A 52 -1.76 1.86 -6.59
CA SER A 52 -2.27 0.58 -6.13
C SER A 52 -2.09 -0.45 -7.23
N GLN A 53 -1.62 -1.63 -6.85
CA GLN A 53 -1.41 -2.74 -7.76
C GLN A 53 -2.16 -3.95 -7.20
N ARG A 54 -3.04 -4.52 -8.02
CA ARG A 54 -3.66 -5.81 -7.72
C ARG A 54 -2.61 -6.88 -7.93
N ILE A 55 -2.25 -7.59 -6.88
CA ILE A 55 -1.33 -8.72 -6.93
C ILE A 55 -2.18 -9.98 -6.78
N THR A 56 -2.28 -10.76 -7.83
CA THR A 56 -2.94 -12.06 -7.81
C THR A 56 -2.07 -13.10 -7.10
N ALA A 57 -2.67 -14.19 -6.60
CA ALA A 57 -1.90 -15.31 -6.04
C ALA A 57 -0.84 -15.82 -7.04
N PHE A 58 -1.14 -15.78 -8.34
CA PHE A 58 -0.21 -16.13 -9.40
C PHE A 58 1.02 -15.21 -9.44
N GLU A 59 0.85 -13.89 -9.30
CA GLU A 59 1.96 -12.94 -9.24
C GLU A 59 2.78 -13.08 -7.94
N ARG A 60 2.15 -13.49 -6.84
CA ARG A 60 2.83 -13.74 -5.57
C ARG A 60 3.74 -14.98 -5.62
N PHE A 61 3.35 -16.01 -6.37
CA PHE A 61 4.10 -17.28 -6.51
C PHE A 61 4.91 -17.39 -7.80
N ARG A 62 4.91 -16.37 -8.66
CA ARG A 62 5.86 -16.30 -9.77
C ARG A 62 7.23 -15.99 -9.17
N ALA A 63 7.96 -17.06 -8.83
CA ALA A 63 9.39 -16.99 -8.54
C ALA A 63 10.03 -16.15 -9.66
N VAL A 64 10.71 -15.08 -9.28
CA VAL A 64 11.59 -14.36 -10.19
C VAL A 64 12.67 -15.39 -10.57
N SER A 65 12.54 -15.95 -11.77
CA SER A 65 13.56 -16.81 -12.35
C SER A 65 14.71 -15.99 -12.91
#